data_AF-L8X2A7-F1
#
_entry.id   AF-L8X2A7-F1
#
_cell.length_a   1.000
_cell.length_b   1.000
_cell.length_c   1.000
_cell.angle_alpha   90.00
_cell.angle_beta   90.00
_cell.angle_gamma   90.00
#
_symmetry.space_group_name_H-M   'P 1'
#
loop_
_entity.id
_entity.type
_entity.pdbx_description
1 polymer ?
#
loop_
_entity_poly.entity_id
_entity_poly.type
_entity_poly.pdbx_seq_one_letter_code
_entity_poly.pdbx_strand_id
1 'polypeptide(L)'
;MTSITKNLPFFIREPAVAIIGQKCYTTLIENLELGDVDCLKYAISKGLGIGIVAGGAVMKVPQLLLITRARSARGLNLTSYILETLAYAINLAYSARNAFPFSTYGENLFLTIQNVAITYLILQYPTPTLTSATTARNPHAHLLPFTAATLLVGLVLLFSPAKMLAILQVSTLPIALFSKLPQIAQNQKARSTGQLSAVAVGAQTLGCLARLFTTATEVDDILVAGSFVLALLLNLVVAAQMVLFWGQGVGSEKARVAEKPFLTTPTPIREKVEIQVPQPLSPRTTSPAPQSGTRRWARKID
;
A
#
# COMPACT_ATOMS: atom_id res chain seq x y z
N MET A 1 -4.62 27.15 38.04
CA MET A 1 -5.59 26.12 37.60
C MET A 1 -4.94 24.72 37.54
N THR A 2 -4.37 24.23 38.64
CA THR A 2 -3.53 22.98 38.66
C THR A 2 -4.15 21.83 39.46
N SER A 3 -5.27 22.04 40.15
CA SER A 3 -5.85 21.02 41.04
C SER A 3 -6.49 19.84 40.29
N ILE A 4 -6.95 20.06 39.05
CA ILE A 4 -7.51 19.00 38.19
C ILE A 4 -6.37 18.14 37.61
N THR A 5 -5.26 18.77 37.22
CA THR A 5 -4.14 18.07 36.57
C THR A 5 -3.23 17.32 37.54
N LYS A 6 -3.17 17.73 38.81
CA LYS A 6 -2.43 17.02 39.87
C LYS A 6 -3.11 15.74 40.36
N ASN A 7 -4.43 15.63 40.20
CA ASN A 7 -5.22 14.48 40.63
C ASN A 7 -5.63 13.59 39.45
N LEU A 8 -4.77 13.45 38.44
CA LEU A 8 -5.06 12.47 37.39
C LEU A 8 -5.05 11.05 37.96
N PRO A 9 -6.04 10.21 37.59
CA PRO A 9 -6.09 8.83 38.04
C PRO A 9 -4.83 8.06 37.61
N PHE A 10 -4.42 7.08 38.43
CA PHE A 10 -3.19 6.31 38.22
C PHE A 10 -3.09 5.70 36.82
N PHE A 11 -4.23 5.29 36.25
CA PHE A 11 -4.32 4.72 34.90
C PHE A 11 -3.86 5.66 33.78
N ILE A 12 -3.90 6.98 33.98
CA ILE A 12 -3.41 7.96 32.99
C ILE A 12 -2.03 8.50 33.40
N ARG A 13 -1.80 8.66 34.70
CA ARG A 13 -0.53 9.17 35.25
C ARG A 13 0.64 8.24 34.96
N GLU A 14 0.50 6.94 35.21
CA GLU A 14 1.60 5.99 35.01
C GLU A 14 2.05 5.85 33.56
N PRO A 15 1.16 5.65 32.56
CA PRO A 15 1.60 5.62 31.16
C PRO A 15 2.16 6.97 30.70
N ALA A 16 1.59 8.10 31.15
CA ALA A 16 2.10 9.42 30.78
C ALA A 16 3.50 9.70 31.37
N VAL A 17 3.75 9.32 32.62
CA VAL A 17 5.06 9.39 33.27
C VAL A 17 6.05 8.43 32.60
N ALA A 18 5.62 7.23 32.21
CA ALA A 18 6.47 6.27 31.51
C ALA A 18 6.87 6.74 30.09
N ILE A 19 6.02 7.51 29.42
CA ILE A 19 6.26 7.99 28.04
C ILE A 19 7.10 9.28 28.02
N ILE A 20 6.79 10.26 28.88
CA ILE A 20 7.35 11.62 28.84
C ILE A 20 8.42 11.83 29.93
N GLY A 21 8.48 10.95 30.93
CA GLY A 21 9.40 11.03 32.07
C GLY A 21 8.85 11.88 33.22
N GLN A 22 9.29 11.57 34.44
CA GLN A 22 8.77 12.18 35.68
C GLN A 22 8.91 13.71 35.67
N LYS A 23 10.06 14.24 35.23
CA LYS A 23 10.33 15.68 35.17
C LYS A 23 9.39 16.42 34.22
N CYS A 24 9.30 15.98 32.96
CA CYS A 24 8.44 16.63 31.98
C CYS A 24 6.95 16.42 32.28
N TYR A 25 6.56 15.30 32.92
CA TYR A 25 5.21 15.11 33.43
C TYR A 25 4.86 16.15 34.51
N THR A 26 5.74 16.37 35.49
CA THR A 26 5.49 17.33 36.57
C THR A 26 5.45 18.78 36.06
N THR A 27 6.39 19.17 35.20
CA THR A 27 6.48 20.54 34.68
C THR A 27 5.32 20.85 33.72
N LEU A 28 5.05 19.94 32.77
CA LEU A 28 4.11 20.19 31.68
C LEU A 28 2.66 19.83 32.02
N ILE A 29 2.43 18.73 32.74
CA ILE A 29 1.09 18.22 33.05
C ILE A 29 0.65 18.68 34.45
N GLU A 30 1.45 18.46 35.50
CA GLU A 30 1.04 18.83 36.86
C GLU A 30 1.09 20.35 37.13
N ASN A 31 2.10 21.05 36.60
CA ASN A 31 2.30 22.50 36.82
C ASN A 31 1.84 23.38 35.65
N LEU A 32 1.54 22.78 34.49
CA LEU A 32 1.12 23.47 33.26
C LEU A 32 2.09 24.59 32.80
N GLU A 33 3.38 24.42 33.09
CA GLU A 33 4.42 25.35 32.66
C GLU A 33 4.82 25.03 31.21
N LEU A 34 4.09 25.62 30.26
CA LEU A 34 4.36 25.52 28.81
C LEU A 34 5.64 26.27 28.38
N GLY A 35 6.35 26.90 29.32
CA GLY A 35 7.59 27.64 29.06
C GLY A 35 8.82 26.75 28.90
N ASP A 36 8.77 25.49 29.33
CA ASP A 36 9.85 24.52 29.14
C ASP A 36 9.76 23.91 27.72
N VAL A 37 10.35 24.63 26.76
CA VAL A 37 10.32 24.29 25.34
C VAL A 37 10.93 22.92 25.02
N ASP A 38 11.89 22.46 25.82
CA ASP A 38 12.54 21.16 25.64
C ASP A 38 11.61 20.02 26.05
N CYS A 39 10.95 20.15 27.21
CA CYS A 39 9.95 19.19 27.66
C CYS A 39 8.70 19.16 26.76
N LEU A 40 8.25 20.32 26.28
CA LEU A 40 7.12 20.41 25.36
C LEU A 40 7.44 19.75 24.01
N LYS A 41 8.62 20.03 23.45
CA LYS A 41 9.10 19.43 22.20
C LYS A 41 9.21 17.90 22.33
N TYR A 42 9.76 17.41 23.44
CA TYR A 42 9.87 15.98 23.72
C TYR A 42 8.50 15.29 23.86
N ALA A 43 7.58 15.90 24.61
CA ALA A 43 6.22 15.38 24.79
C ALA A 43 5.45 15.30 23.47
N ILE A 44 5.53 16.34 22.64
CA ILE A 44 4.92 16.36 21.29
C ILE A 44 5.54 15.27 20.41
N SER A 45 6.87 15.10 20.43
CA SER A 45 7.54 14.04 19.67
C SER A 45 7.02 12.66 20.05
N LYS A 46 6.97 12.35 21.34
CA LYS A 46 6.50 11.05 21.83
C LYS A 46 5.04 10.79 21.46
N GLY A 47 4.18 11.79 21.63
CA GLY A 47 2.77 11.68 21.23
C GLY A 47 2.63 11.43 19.73
N LEU A 48 3.38 12.16 18.91
CA LEU A 48 3.38 12.04 17.46
C LEU A 48 3.90 10.67 17.00
N GLY A 49 5.00 10.20 17.59
CA GLY A 49 5.57 8.89 17.28
C GLY A 49 4.62 7.74 17.66
N ILE A 50 3.95 7.79 18.82
CA ILE A 50 2.91 6.80 19.17
C ILE A 50 1.76 6.85 18.15
N GLY A 51 1.32 8.04 17.74
CA GLY A 51 0.30 8.21 16.72
C GLY A 51 0.72 7.60 15.37
N ILE A 52 1.97 7.79 14.95
CA ILE A 52 2.53 7.19 13.74
C ILE A 52 2.56 5.67 13.84
N VAL A 53 3.02 5.12 14.95
CA VAL A 53 3.08 3.67 15.19
C VAL A 53 1.68 3.06 15.15
N ALA A 54 0.71 3.68 15.83
CA ALA A 54 -0.69 3.24 15.82
C ALA A 54 -1.31 3.33 14.42
N GLY A 55 -1.04 4.41 13.68
CA GLY A 55 -1.44 4.56 12.29
C GLY A 55 -0.86 3.45 11.41
N GLY A 56 0.43 3.19 11.51
CA GLY A 56 1.12 2.12 10.79
C GLY A 56 0.54 0.72 11.06
N ALA A 57 0.08 0.47 12.29
CA ALA A 57 -0.58 -0.79 12.65
C ALA A 57 -1.94 -1.01 11.99
N VAL A 58 -2.65 0.07 11.62
CA VAL A 58 -3.99 -0.01 11.01
C VAL A 58 -3.94 0.15 9.48
N MET A 59 -2.96 0.87 8.94
CA MET A 59 -2.90 1.29 7.54
C MET A 59 -3.08 0.18 6.50
N LYS A 60 -2.52 -1.02 6.72
CA LYS A 60 -2.61 -2.13 5.74
C LYS A 60 -3.75 -3.11 6.06
N VAL A 61 -4.44 -2.97 7.20
CA VAL A 61 -5.55 -3.82 7.62
C VAL A 61 -6.73 -3.81 6.63
N PRO A 62 -7.19 -2.66 6.10
CA PRO A 62 -8.27 -2.66 5.10
C PRO A 62 -7.93 -3.47 3.86
N GLN A 63 -6.67 -3.41 3.42
CA GLN A 63 -6.20 -4.17 2.27
C GLN A 63 -6.16 -5.68 2.55
N LEU A 64 -5.70 -6.08 3.74
CA LEU A 64 -5.70 -7.48 4.17
C LEU A 64 -7.14 -8.05 4.18
N LEU A 65 -8.10 -7.26 4.69
CA LEU A 65 -9.51 -7.61 4.73
C LEU A 65 -10.11 -7.78 3.33
N LEU A 66 -9.75 -6.90 2.38
CA LEU A 66 -10.21 -6.99 0.99
C LEU A 66 -9.70 -8.26 0.31
N ILE A 67 -8.43 -8.61 0.47
CA ILE A 67 -7.83 -9.82 -0.15
C ILE A 67 -8.48 -11.09 0.43
N THR A 68 -8.65 -11.16 1.75
CA THR A 68 -9.24 -12.32 2.42
C THR A 68 -10.73 -12.50 2.09
N ARG A 69 -11.50 -11.40 2.02
CA ARG A 69 -12.92 -11.44 1.62
C ARG A 69 -13.10 -11.78 0.14
N ALA A 70 -12.29 -11.20 -0.73
CA ALA A 70 -12.36 -11.46 -2.17
C ALA A 70 -11.75 -12.82 -2.57
N ARG A 71 -10.97 -13.46 -1.69
CA ARG A 71 -10.13 -14.65 -1.97
C ARG A 71 -9.33 -14.50 -3.26
N SER A 72 -8.85 -13.29 -3.55
CA SER A 72 -8.16 -12.97 -4.79
C SER A 72 -7.15 -11.85 -4.56
N ALA A 73 -5.98 -12.00 -5.16
CA ALA A 73 -4.92 -11.00 -5.14
C ALA A 73 -4.75 -10.28 -6.51
N ARG A 74 -5.79 -10.27 -7.35
CA ARG A 74 -5.75 -9.58 -8.66
C ARG A 74 -5.44 -8.10 -8.50
N GLY A 75 -4.53 -7.60 -9.34
CA GLY A 75 -4.08 -6.20 -9.33
C GLY A 75 -2.93 -5.91 -8.36
N LEU A 76 -2.50 -6.88 -7.55
CA LEU A 76 -1.35 -6.74 -6.67
C LEU A 76 -0.07 -7.25 -7.34
N ASN A 77 1.00 -6.47 -7.25
CA ASN A 77 2.31 -6.87 -7.75
C ASN A 77 3.14 -7.51 -6.62
N LEU A 78 3.39 -8.82 -6.72
CA LEU A 78 4.17 -9.57 -5.73
C LEU A 78 5.56 -8.95 -5.52
N THR A 79 6.25 -8.56 -6.60
CA THR A 79 7.60 -7.99 -6.52
C THR A 79 7.62 -6.68 -5.74
N SER A 80 6.61 -5.83 -5.92
CA SER A 80 6.49 -4.58 -5.16
C SER A 80 6.33 -4.85 -3.66
N TYR A 81 5.50 -5.83 -3.28
CA TYR A 81 5.32 -6.20 -1.87
C TYR A 81 6.58 -6.82 -1.25
N ILE A 82 7.33 -7.64 -2.01
CA ILE A 82 8.60 -8.19 -1.55
C ILE A 82 9.62 -7.07 -1.30
N LEU A 83 9.76 -6.13 -2.24
CA LEU A 83 10.68 -5.00 -2.10
C LEU A 83 10.27 -4.07 -0.95
N GLU A 84 8.98 -3.81 -0.78
CA GLU A 84 8.46 -3.00 0.34
C GLU A 84 8.71 -3.70 1.68
N THR A 85 8.49 -5.01 1.76
CA THR A 85 8.78 -5.82 2.96
C THR A 85 10.26 -5.79 3.30
N LEU A 86 11.12 -5.95 2.30
CA LEU A 86 12.57 -5.88 2.48
C LEU A 86 12.99 -4.50 3.00
N ALA A 87 12.47 -3.42 2.43
CA ALA A 87 12.77 -2.06 2.88
C ALA A 87 12.37 -1.82 4.35
N TYR A 88 11.18 -2.26 4.77
CA TYR A 88 10.77 -2.16 6.17
C TYR A 88 11.61 -3.03 7.11
N ALA A 89 11.99 -4.23 6.68
CA ALA A 89 12.86 -5.11 7.45
C ALA A 89 14.27 -4.52 7.65
N ILE A 90 14.83 -3.88 6.62
CA ILE A 90 16.11 -3.17 6.71
C ILE A 90 16.03 -2.02 7.71
N ASN A 91 14.99 -1.19 7.61
CA ASN A 91 14.73 -0.07 8.53
C ASN A 91 14.59 -0.54 9.98
N LEU A 92 13.84 -1.63 10.18
CA LEU A 92 13.65 -2.26 11.49
C LEU A 92 14.96 -2.78 12.06
N ALA A 93 15.73 -3.54 11.27
CA ALA A 93 17.00 -4.11 11.71
C ALA A 93 18.04 -3.02 12.02
N TYR A 94 18.12 -1.97 11.20
CA TYR A 94 19.01 -0.83 11.41
C TYR A 94 18.68 -0.10 12.71
N SER A 95 17.39 0.25 12.90
CA SER A 95 16.93 1.00 14.07
C SER A 95 17.04 0.20 15.36
N ALA A 96 16.72 -1.10 15.32
CA ALA A 96 16.85 -1.99 16.47
C ALA A 96 18.32 -2.15 16.90
N ARG A 97 19.25 -2.21 15.95
CA ARG A 97 20.68 -2.36 16.25
C ARG A 97 21.30 -1.09 16.82
N ASN A 98 20.85 0.07 16.37
CA ASN A 98 21.28 1.35 16.92
C ASN A 98 20.54 1.71 18.23
N ALA A 99 19.72 0.80 18.78
CA ALA A 99 18.96 0.99 20.01
C ALA A 99 18.10 2.27 20.02
N PHE A 100 17.54 2.64 18.86
CA PHE A 100 16.65 3.79 18.77
C PHE A 100 15.36 3.55 19.56
N PRO A 101 14.67 4.61 20.01
CA PRO A 101 13.41 4.44 20.73
C PRO A 101 12.33 3.85 19.81
N PHE A 102 11.51 2.96 20.37
CA PHE A 102 10.43 2.28 19.65
C PHE A 102 9.47 3.23 18.94
N SER A 103 9.26 4.44 19.49
CA SER A 103 8.48 5.53 18.88
C SER A 103 8.94 5.88 17.44
N THR A 104 10.23 5.71 17.13
CA THR A 104 10.81 6.09 15.83
C THR A 104 10.65 5.00 14.77
N TYR A 105 10.73 3.71 15.15
CA TYR A 105 10.74 2.61 14.19
C TYR A 105 9.57 1.61 14.34
N GLY A 106 8.75 1.76 15.37
CA GLY A 106 7.69 0.81 15.71
C GLY A 106 6.66 0.63 14.60
N GLU A 107 6.41 1.65 13.79
CA GLU A 107 5.56 1.52 12.59
C GLU A 107 6.12 0.50 11.59
N ASN A 108 7.46 0.44 11.43
CA ASN A 108 8.11 -0.46 10.48
C ASN A 108 7.97 -1.91 10.95
N LEU A 109 7.91 -2.15 12.26
CA LEU A 109 7.62 -3.48 12.81
C LEU A 109 6.22 -3.95 12.39
N PHE A 110 5.19 -3.13 12.65
CA PHE A 110 3.82 -3.49 12.29
C PHE A 110 3.61 -3.58 10.78
N LEU A 111 4.21 -2.67 10.01
CA LEU A 111 4.15 -2.69 8.55
C LEU A 111 4.85 -3.93 7.98
N THR A 112 5.99 -4.35 8.53
CA THR A 112 6.68 -5.58 8.11
C THR A 112 5.79 -6.80 8.33
N ILE A 113 5.17 -6.94 9.52
CA ILE A 113 4.27 -8.06 9.82
C ILE A 113 3.08 -8.09 8.86
N GLN A 114 2.41 -6.93 8.68
CA GLN A 114 1.26 -6.83 7.78
C GLN A 114 1.63 -7.13 6.33
N ASN A 115 2.78 -6.65 5.84
CA ASN A 115 3.23 -6.91 4.48
C ASN A 115 3.67 -8.36 4.25
N VAL A 116 4.29 -9.01 5.24
CA VAL A 116 4.57 -10.46 5.18
C VAL A 116 3.26 -11.25 5.05
N ALA A 117 2.23 -10.88 5.83
CA ALA A 117 0.92 -11.51 5.72
C ALA A 117 0.27 -11.30 4.36
N ILE A 118 0.30 -10.07 3.82
CA ILE A 118 -0.22 -9.78 2.47
C ILE A 118 0.56 -10.56 1.40
N THR A 119 1.89 -10.59 1.47
CA THR A 119 2.74 -11.33 0.52
C THR A 119 2.40 -12.82 0.53
N TYR A 120 2.20 -13.40 1.72
CA TYR A 120 1.74 -14.78 1.86
C TYR A 120 0.37 -15.02 1.23
N LEU A 121 -0.59 -14.12 1.44
CA LEU A 121 -1.91 -14.23 0.81
C LEU A 121 -1.85 -14.10 -0.73
N ILE A 122 -0.94 -13.28 -1.27
CA ILE A 122 -0.71 -13.17 -2.72
C ILE A 122 -0.21 -14.50 -3.30
N LEU A 123 0.66 -15.22 -2.59
CA LEU A 123 1.15 -16.54 -3.01
C LEU A 123 0.08 -17.62 -2.92
N GLN A 124 -0.81 -17.54 -1.93
CA GLN A 124 -1.93 -18.46 -1.75
C GLN A 124 -3.02 -18.29 -2.82
N TYR A 125 -3.46 -17.06 -3.05
CA TYR A 125 -4.57 -16.81 -3.95
C TYR A 125 -4.13 -16.82 -5.43
N PRO A 126 -4.94 -17.37 -6.35
CA PRO A 126 -4.61 -17.40 -7.77
C PRO A 126 -4.64 -15.99 -8.38
N THR A 127 -3.51 -15.59 -8.95
CA THR A 127 -3.35 -14.40 -9.81
C THR A 127 -3.02 -14.84 -11.24
N PRO A 128 -3.63 -14.20 -12.26
CA PRO A 128 -3.40 -14.56 -13.67
C PRO A 128 -1.92 -14.49 -14.10
N THR A 129 -1.13 -13.66 -13.42
CA THR A 129 0.30 -13.42 -13.71
C THR A 129 1.23 -14.49 -13.16
N LEU A 130 0.79 -15.31 -12.20
CA LEU A 130 1.58 -16.36 -11.54
C LEU A 130 1.12 -17.77 -11.91
N THR A 131 0.13 -17.91 -12.78
CA THR A 131 -0.43 -19.20 -13.21
C THR A 131 0.12 -19.62 -14.57
N SER A 132 1.12 -20.52 -14.55
CA SER A 132 1.30 -21.49 -15.63
C SER A 132 0.24 -22.59 -15.46
N ALA A 133 -0.43 -22.97 -16.54
CA ALA A 133 -1.69 -23.73 -16.55
C ALA A 133 -1.60 -25.20 -16.10
N THR A 134 -0.49 -25.67 -15.51
CA THR A 134 -0.22 -27.11 -15.37
C THR A 134 0.16 -27.61 -13.98
N THR A 135 0.15 -26.79 -12.92
CA THR A 135 0.50 -27.27 -11.57
C THR A 135 -0.74 -27.47 -10.69
N ALA A 136 -1.00 -28.72 -10.31
CA ALA A 136 -1.94 -29.07 -9.24
C ALA A 136 -1.53 -28.34 -7.95
N ARG A 137 -2.31 -27.33 -7.55
CA ARG A 137 -1.91 -26.36 -6.54
C ARG A 137 -2.32 -26.84 -5.16
N ASN A 138 -1.41 -27.49 -4.45
CA ASN A 138 -1.52 -27.65 -3.01
C ASN A 138 -1.44 -26.25 -2.37
N PRO A 139 -2.49 -25.74 -1.72
CA PRO A 139 -2.47 -24.39 -1.15
C PRO A 139 -1.34 -24.24 -0.13
N HIS A 140 -0.98 -25.30 0.58
CA HIS A 140 0.09 -25.25 1.58
C HIS A 140 1.52 -25.41 1.04
N ALA A 141 1.70 -25.69 -0.25
CA ALA A 141 3.04 -25.95 -0.82
C ALA A 141 4.00 -24.75 -0.69
N HIS A 142 3.46 -23.53 -0.68
CA HIS A 142 4.26 -22.31 -0.59
C HIS A 142 4.53 -21.83 0.84
N LEU A 143 3.91 -22.44 1.87
CA LEU A 143 4.04 -21.98 3.26
C LEU A 143 5.46 -22.21 3.80
N LEU A 144 5.97 -23.45 3.72
CA LEU A 144 7.29 -23.81 4.23
C LEU A 144 8.44 -23.04 3.55
N PRO A 145 8.52 -22.93 2.21
CA PRO A 145 9.60 -22.16 1.58
C PRO A 145 9.49 -20.66 1.87
N PHE A 146 8.28 -20.11 1.99
CA PHE A 146 8.08 -18.70 2.32
C PHE A 146 8.50 -18.36 3.76
N THR A 147 8.12 -19.19 4.74
CA THR A 147 8.53 -18.99 6.13
C THR A 147 10.03 -19.18 6.31
N ALA A 148 10.64 -20.16 5.64
CA ALA A 148 12.08 -20.34 5.65
C ALA A 148 12.83 -19.14 5.03
N ALA A 149 12.35 -18.64 3.88
CA ALA A 149 12.96 -17.48 3.22
C ALA A 149 12.85 -16.19 4.05
N THR A 150 11.67 -15.93 4.63
CA THR A 150 11.46 -14.74 5.48
C THR A 150 12.31 -14.79 6.75
N LEU A 151 12.41 -15.96 7.40
CA LEU A 151 13.28 -16.15 8.56
C LEU A 151 14.76 -15.97 8.18
N LEU A 152 15.20 -16.57 7.07
CA LEU A 152 16.58 -16.46 6.58
C LEU A 152 16.95 -14.99 6.32
N VAL A 153 16.10 -14.23 5.64
CA VAL A 153 16.33 -12.80 5.39
C VAL A 153 16.42 -12.03 6.70
N GLY A 154 15.53 -12.31 7.66
CA GLY A 154 15.59 -11.70 9.00
C GLY A 154 16.91 -11.97 9.72
N LEU A 155 17.36 -13.23 9.73
CA LEU A 155 18.64 -13.62 10.33
C LEU A 155 19.82 -12.95 9.61
N VAL A 156 19.84 -12.93 8.28
CA VAL A 156 20.89 -12.27 7.51
C VAL A 156 20.98 -10.78 7.87
N LEU A 157 19.84 -10.09 8.02
CA LEU A 157 19.82 -8.68 8.41
C LEU A 157 20.32 -8.46 9.85
N LEU A 158 19.96 -9.35 10.77
CA LEU A 158 20.41 -9.31 12.18
C LEU A 158 21.92 -9.53 12.32
N PHE A 159 22.49 -10.47 11.57
CA PHE A 159 23.91 -10.83 11.64
C PHE A 159 24.81 -10.02 10.68
N SER A 160 24.22 -9.24 9.76
CA SER A 160 24.98 -8.39 8.82
C SER A 160 25.88 -7.39 9.57
N PRO A 161 27.01 -6.90 9.04
CA PRO A 161 27.79 -5.83 9.66
C PRO A 161 27.07 -4.47 9.64
N ALA A 162 27.31 -3.61 10.64
CA ALA A 162 26.63 -2.31 10.76
C ALA A 162 26.81 -1.41 9.52
N LYS A 163 28.00 -1.45 8.89
CA LYS A 163 28.28 -0.70 7.66
C LYS A 163 27.43 -1.13 6.48
N MET A 164 27.23 -2.44 6.29
CA MET A 164 26.37 -2.95 5.22
C MET A 164 24.92 -2.56 5.46
N LEU A 165 24.47 -2.64 6.71
CA LEU A 165 23.11 -2.26 7.09
C LEU A 165 22.85 -0.76 6.90
N ALA A 166 23.83 0.11 7.17
CA ALA A 166 23.75 1.54 6.89
C ALA A 166 23.66 1.83 5.38
N ILE A 167 24.47 1.17 4.54
CA ILE A 167 24.39 1.31 3.08
C ILE A 167 23.03 0.85 2.57
N LEU A 168 22.54 -0.26 3.11
CA LEU A 168 21.26 -0.84 2.75
C LEU A 168 20.09 0.06 3.19
N GLN A 169 20.20 0.68 4.37
CA GLN A 169 19.27 1.68 4.87
C GLN A 169 19.19 2.88 3.92
N VAL A 170 20.34 3.43 3.50
CA VAL A 170 20.40 4.54 2.54
C VAL A 170 19.82 4.12 1.19
N SER A 171 20.03 2.88 0.75
CA SER A 171 19.53 2.41 -0.55
C SER A 171 18.03 2.14 -0.60
N THR A 172 17.37 1.93 0.55
CA THR A 172 15.89 1.86 0.60
C THR A 172 15.23 3.17 0.13
N LEU A 173 15.95 4.29 0.23
CA LEU A 173 15.42 5.63 -0.05
C LEU A 173 15.36 5.92 -1.55
N PRO A 174 16.44 5.79 -2.36
CA PRO A 174 16.34 5.87 -3.81
C PRO A 174 15.17 5.08 -4.37
N ILE A 175 14.90 3.88 -3.86
CA ILE A 175 13.79 3.03 -4.33
C ILE A 175 12.43 3.72 -4.10
N ALA A 176 12.23 4.35 -2.94
CA ALA A 176 11.04 5.15 -2.66
C ALA A 176 10.99 6.46 -3.48
N LEU A 177 12.15 7.10 -3.72
CA LEU A 177 12.27 8.32 -4.53
C LEU A 177 11.96 8.02 -6.02
N PHE A 178 12.45 6.89 -6.56
CA PHE A 178 12.19 6.44 -7.93
C PHE A 178 10.71 6.14 -8.21
N SER A 179 9.89 5.92 -7.19
CA SER A 179 8.43 5.84 -7.33
C SER A 179 7.80 7.22 -7.56
N LYS A 180 8.35 8.26 -6.94
CA LYS A 180 7.81 9.64 -6.97
C LYS A 180 8.36 10.47 -8.13
N LEU A 181 9.59 10.24 -8.56
CA LEU A 181 10.23 11.01 -9.64
C LEU A 181 9.50 10.88 -11.00
N PRO A 182 9.10 9.69 -11.47
CA PRO A 182 8.30 9.56 -12.69
C PRO A 182 6.94 10.26 -12.55
N GLN A 183 6.32 10.19 -11.37
CA GLN A 183 5.06 10.87 -11.07
C GLN A 183 5.22 12.40 -11.15
N ILE A 184 6.28 12.95 -10.56
CA ILE A 184 6.61 14.39 -10.64
C ILE A 184 6.81 14.80 -12.10
N ALA A 185 7.59 14.03 -12.87
CA ALA A 185 7.86 14.33 -14.27
C ALA A 185 6.59 14.26 -15.13
N GLN A 186 5.72 13.29 -14.89
CA GLN A 186 4.43 13.16 -15.56
C GLN A 186 3.50 14.33 -15.20
N ASN A 187 3.41 14.72 -13.93
CA ASN A 187 2.61 15.87 -13.50
C ASN A 187 3.09 17.18 -14.16
N GLN A 188 4.41 17.38 -14.26
CA GLN A 188 4.97 18.54 -14.99
C GLN A 188 4.58 18.52 -16.47
N LYS A 189 4.76 17.37 -17.15
CA LYS A 189 4.46 17.23 -18.57
C LYS A 189 2.96 17.37 -18.87
N ALA A 190 2.11 16.81 -18.01
CA ALA A 190 0.67 16.83 -18.16
C ALA A 190 0.03 18.15 -17.72
N ARG A 191 0.77 19.04 -17.02
CA ARG A 191 0.26 20.29 -16.42
C ARG A 191 -1.01 20.09 -15.58
N SER A 192 -1.19 18.89 -15.06
CA SER A 192 -2.37 18.46 -14.31
C SER A 192 -1.95 17.37 -13.34
N THR A 193 -2.50 17.41 -12.13
CA THR A 193 -2.33 16.35 -11.13
C THR A 193 -3.37 15.24 -11.26
N GLY A 194 -4.29 15.33 -12.23
CA GLY A 194 -5.28 14.29 -12.51
C GLY A 194 -6.13 13.91 -11.29
N GLN A 195 -6.15 12.61 -10.95
CA GLN A 195 -6.87 12.03 -9.82
C GLN A 195 -6.06 12.00 -8.51
N LEU A 196 -4.91 12.68 -8.44
CA LEU A 196 -4.14 12.75 -7.21
C LEU A 196 -4.96 13.44 -6.12
N SER A 197 -5.07 12.84 -4.94
CA SER A 197 -5.83 13.40 -3.82
C SER A 197 -4.99 14.41 -3.03
N ALA A 198 -5.53 15.62 -2.85
CA ALA A 198 -4.89 16.69 -2.11
C ALA A 198 -4.69 16.33 -0.64
N VAL A 199 -5.68 15.64 -0.10
CA VAL A 199 -5.67 15.09 1.26
C VAL A 199 -4.55 14.06 1.39
N ALA A 200 -4.36 13.20 0.39
CA ALA A 200 -3.29 12.20 0.42
C ALA A 200 -1.88 12.84 0.34
N VAL A 201 -1.69 13.84 -0.52
CA VAL A 201 -0.41 14.57 -0.63
C VAL A 201 -0.11 15.37 0.64
N GLY A 202 -1.11 16.04 1.21
CA GLY A 202 -1.00 16.76 2.48
C GLY A 202 -0.66 15.82 3.64
N ALA A 203 -1.40 14.71 3.77
CA ALA A 203 -1.13 13.70 4.80
C ALA A 203 0.27 13.08 4.67
N GLN A 204 0.73 12.80 3.44
CA GLN A 204 2.08 12.29 3.20
C GLN A 204 3.16 13.31 3.59
N THR A 205 2.94 14.58 3.26
CA THR A 205 3.87 15.66 3.60
C THR A 205 3.95 15.87 5.11
N LEU A 206 2.80 15.92 5.79
CA LEU A 206 2.72 16.01 7.24
C LEU A 206 3.34 14.79 7.91
N GLY A 207 3.12 13.58 7.39
CA GLY A 207 3.74 12.36 7.90
C GLY A 207 5.26 12.34 7.74
N CYS A 208 5.81 12.86 6.64
CA CYS A 208 7.25 13.02 6.47
C CYS A 208 7.83 14.08 7.41
N LEU A 209 7.14 15.20 7.60
CA LEU A 209 7.53 16.24 8.55
C LEU A 209 7.51 15.73 9.99
N ALA A 210 6.45 15.00 10.35
CA ALA A 210 6.29 14.37 11.65
C ALA A 210 7.46 13.42 11.95
N ARG A 211 7.84 12.56 11.00
CA ARG A 211 8.99 11.67 11.14
C ARG A 211 10.32 12.39 11.19
N LEU A 212 10.51 13.45 10.41
CA LEU A 212 11.71 14.26 10.48
C LEU A 212 11.85 14.91 11.86
N PHE A 213 10.75 15.44 12.39
CA PHE A 213 10.71 16.01 13.73
C PHE A 213 11.02 14.95 14.79
N THR A 214 10.28 13.83 14.84
CA THR A 214 10.50 12.78 15.85
C THR A 214 11.91 12.19 15.78
N THR A 215 12.46 12.01 14.58
CA THR A 215 13.84 11.55 14.40
C THR A 215 14.81 12.60 14.92
N ALA A 216 14.68 13.86 14.53
CA ALA A 216 15.59 14.93 14.98
C ALA A 216 15.51 15.20 16.49
N THR A 217 14.40 14.85 17.15
CA THR A 217 14.22 15.02 18.60
C THR A 217 14.61 13.80 19.41
N GLU A 218 14.46 12.60 18.87
CA GLU A 218 14.68 11.34 19.59
C GLU A 218 15.97 10.62 19.19
N VAL A 219 16.57 10.96 18.06
CA VAL A 219 17.71 10.26 17.46
C VAL A 219 18.72 11.25 16.88
N ASP A 220 19.98 11.15 17.30
CA ASP A 220 21.09 11.98 16.77
C ASP A 220 21.80 11.29 15.59
N ASP A 221 21.04 10.81 14.61
CA ASP A 221 21.57 10.10 13.43
C ASP A 221 21.24 10.87 12.14
N ILE A 222 22.29 11.48 11.58
CA ILE A 222 22.23 12.28 10.35
C ILE A 222 21.78 11.43 9.15
N LEU A 223 22.05 10.13 9.15
CA LEU A 223 21.69 9.24 8.05
C LEU A 223 20.17 9.07 7.94
N VAL A 224 19.53 8.81 9.08
CA VAL A 224 18.07 8.66 9.16
C VAL A 224 17.39 10.02 9.02
N ALA A 225 17.90 11.07 9.65
CA ALA A 225 17.36 12.41 9.49
C ALA A 225 17.44 12.90 8.04
N GLY A 226 18.59 12.73 7.38
CA GLY A 226 18.80 13.08 5.97
C GLY A 226 17.84 12.35 5.03
N SER A 227 17.49 11.11 5.37
CA SER A 227 16.48 10.34 4.64
C SER A 227 15.10 10.98 4.65
N PHE A 228 14.65 11.46 5.81
CA PHE A 228 13.36 12.11 5.95
C PHE A 228 13.35 13.52 5.37
N VAL A 229 14.48 14.24 5.40
CA VAL A 229 14.64 15.53 4.70
C VAL A 229 14.43 15.33 3.20
N LEU A 230 15.11 14.36 2.58
CA LEU A 230 14.99 14.12 1.15
C LEU A 230 13.57 13.67 0.76
N ALA A 231 12.95 12.81 1.57
CA ALA A 231 11.56 12.41 1.37
C ALA A 231 10.59 13.60 1.51
N LEU A 232 10.80 14.49 2.48
CA LEU A 232 10.00 15.69 2.68
C LEU A 232 10.13 16.63 1.47
N LEU A 233 11.34 16.88 0.98
CA LEU A 233 11.58 17.71 -0.19
C LEU A 233 10.82 17.21 -1.42
N LEU A 234 10.86 15.91 -1.72
CA LEU A 234 10.10 15.36 -2.85
C LEU A 234 8.58 15.49 -2.67
N ASN A 235 8.07 15.24 -1.45
CA ASN A 235 6.64 15.41 -1.19
C ASN A 235 6.21 16.88 -1.27
N LEU A 236 7.06 17.82 -0.87
CA LEU A 236 6.84 19.25 -1.06
C LEU A 236 6.82 19.65 -2.54
N VAL A 237 7.70 19.07 -3.38
CA VAL A 237 7.64 19.28 -4.84
C VAL A 237 6.30 18.81 -5.40
N VAL A 238 5.83 17.62 -5.02
CA VAL A 238 4.51 17.11 -5.44
C VAL A 238 3.37 18.00 -4.93
N ALA A 239 3.44 18.47 -3.68
CA ALA A 239 2.46 19.39 -3.12
C ALA A 239 2.45 20.74 -3.87
N ALA A 240 3.62 21.29 -4.20
CA ALA A 240 3.75 22.51 -4.97
C ALA A 240 3.16 22.35 -6.38
N GLN A 241 3.44 21.24 -7.07
CA GLN A 241 2.81 20.91 -8.35
C GLN A 241 1.30 20.85 -8.24
N MET A 242 0.80 20.29 -7.15
CA MET A 242 -0.63 20.17 -6.91
C MET A 242 -1.31 21.52 -6.73
N VAL A 243 -0.67 22.46 -6.02
CA VAL A 243 -1.18 23.83 -5.90
C VAL A 243 -1.07 24.59 -7.24
N LEU A 244 0.05 24.45 -7.95
CA LEU A 244 0.29 25.15 -9.22
C LEU A 244 -0.62 24.69 -10.36
N PHE A 245 -0.94 23.40 -10.41
CA PHE A 245 -1.84 22.81 -11.41
C PHE A 245 -3.28 22.66 -10.91
N TRP A 246 -3.60 23.19 -9.72
CA TRP A 246 -4.94 23.17 -9.15
C TRP A 246 -5.91 23.92 -10.06
N GLY A 247 -6.95 23.23 -10.55
CA GLY A 247 -7.96 23.83 -11.42
C GLY A 247 -7.54 24.01 -12.88
N GLN A 248 -6.33 23.60 -13.29
CA GLN A 248 -5.91 23.60 -14.71
C GLN A 248 -6.43 22.37 -15.49
N GLY A 249 -7.65 21.93 -15.18
CA GLY A 249 -8.30 20.80 -15.82
C GLY A 249 -8.78 21.13 -17.24
N VAL A 250 -8.04 20.63 -18.22
CA VAL A 250 -8.44 20.36 -19.61
C VAL A 250 -8.63 21.59 -20.52
N GLY A 251 -7.52 22.04 -21.11
CA GLY A 251 -7.52 22.67 -22.44
C GLY A 251 -6.92 21.71 -23.47
N SER A 252 -7.79 21.02 -24.21
CA SER A 252 -7.57 20.40 -25.53
C SER A 252 -6.14 19.95 -25.90
N GLU A 253 -5.79 18.69 -25.63
CA GLU A 253 -4.98 17.93 -26.58
C GLU A 253 -5.45 16.48 -26.63
N LYS A 254 -6.05 16.11 -27.76
CA LYS A 254 -6.23 14.72 -28.17
C LYS A 254 -4.84 14.12 -28.37
N ALA A 255 -4.21 13.68 -27.29
CA ALA A 255 -3.10 12.75 -27.41
C ALA A 255 -3.67 11.44 -27.96
N ARG A 256 -3.59 11.32 -29.29
CA ARG A 256 -3.70 10.04 -29.99
C ARG A 256 -2.75 9.09 -29.30
N VAL A 257 -3.31 8.18 -28.50
CA VAL A 257 -2.62 6.93 -28.19
C VAL A 257 -2.36 6.30 -29.55
N ALA A 258 -1.09 6.19 -29.94
CA ALA A 258 -0.68 5.37 -31.06
C ALA A 258 -1.05 3.93 -30.71
N GLU A 259 -2.26 3.54 -31.09
CA GLU A 259 -2.72 2.16 -31.11
C GLU A 259 -1.82 1.42 -32.10
N LYS A 260 -0.86 0.65 -31.56
CA LYS A 260 -0.19 -0.38 -32.37
C LYS A 260 -1.28 -1.35 -32.85
N PRO A 261 -1.29 -1.74 -34.13
CA PRO A 261 -2.43 -2.41 -34.74
C PRO A 261 -2.71 -3.74 -34.03
N PHE A 262 -3.91 -3.79 -33.44
CA PHE A 262 -4.56 -4.99 -32.96
C PHE A 262 -4.77 -5.94 -34.15
N LEU A 263 -4.06 -7.07 -34.14
CA LEU A 263 -4.30 -8.17 -35.07
C LEU A 263 -5.71 -8.74 -34.81
N THR A 264 -6.49 -8.86 -35.87
CA THR A 264 -7.94 -9.11 -35.91
C THR A 264 -8.37 -10.54 -35.51
N THR A 265 -9.39 -10.60 -34.62
CA THR A 265 -10.54 -11.56 -34.49
C THR A 265 -10.30 -13.03 -34.06
N PRO A 266 -11.31 -13.75 -33.47
CA PRO A 266 -12.76 -13.55 -33.54
C PRO A 266 -13.57 -13.50 -32.22
N THR A 267 -14.83 -13.09 -32.40
CA THR A 267 -15.91 -12.84 -31.44
C THR A 267 -16.31 -14.02 -30.54
N PRO A 268 -16.72 -13.81 -29.27
CA PRO A 268 -17.28 -14.86 -28.43
C PRO A 268 -18.73 -15.20 -28.82
N ILE A 269 -18.99 -16.49 -29.05
CA ILE A 269 -20.33 -17.07 -29.21
C ILE A 269 -21.09 -16.92 -27.88
N ARG A 270 -22.24 -16.26 -27.92
CA ARG A 270 -23.14 -16.06 -26.78
C ARG A 270 -24.10 -17.25 -26.70
N GLU A 271 -23.76 -18.26 -25.90
CA GLU A 271 -24.69 -19.35 -25.57
C GLU A 271 -25.70 -18.85 -24.52
N LYS A 272 -26.97 -18.81 -24.90
CA LYS A 272 -28.08 -18.34 -24.07
C LYS A 272 -28.69 -19.55 -23.38
N VAL A 273 -28.41 -19.74 -22.09
CA VAL A 273 -29.09 -20.76 -21.27
C VAL A 273 -30.46 -20.20 -20.89
N GLU A 274 -31.52 -20.74 -21.50
CA GLU A 274 -32.91 -20.38 -21.26
C GLU A 274 -33.53 -21.41 -20.30
N ILE A 275 -33.93 -20.97 -19.10
CA ILE A 275 -34.58 -21.78 -18.07
C ILE A 275 -36.07 -21.88 -18.44
N GLN A 276 -36.53 -23.07 -18.78
CA GLN A 276 -37.89 -23.32 -19.25
C GLN A 276 -38.79 -23.78 -18.09
N VAL A 277 -39.77 -22.95 -17.74
CA VAL A 277 -40.88 -23.29 -16.82
C VAL A 277 -42.07 -23.79 -17.67
N PRO A 278 -42.69 -24.96 -17.40
CA PRO A 278 -43.76 -25.48 -18.26
C PRO A 278 -45.11 -24.79 -17.97
N GLN A 279 -45.83 -24.41 -19.02
CA GLN A 279 -47.25 -24.02 -18.96
C GLN A 279 -48.16 -25.13 -19.52
N PRO A 280 -49.45 -25.21 -19.11
CA PRO A 280 -50.29 -26.39 -19.27
C PRO A 280 -50.99 -26.49 -20.65
N LEU A 281 -51.31 -27.74 -21.03
CA LEU A 281 -51.95 -28.14 -22.29
C LEU A 281 -53.39 -27.61 -22.49
N SER A 282 -53.74 -27.33 -23.75
CA SER A 282 -55.11 -27.28 -24.29
C SER A 282 -55.11 -27.47 -25.84
N PRO A 283 -56.20 -27.95 -26.47
CA PRO A 283 -56.09 -29.10 -27.39
C PRO A 283 -56.27 -28.85 -28.91
N ARG A 284 -55.58 -29.73 -29.66
CA ARG A 284 -55.79 -30.33 -31.00
C ARG A 284 -56.92 -29.82 -31.92
N THR A 285 -56.56 -29.50 -33.17
CA THR A 285 -57.36 -29.76 -34.38
C THR A 285 -56.48 -30.22 -35.55
N THR A 286 -57.06 -31.09 -36.37
CA THR A 286 -56.47 -32.07 -37.31
C THR A 286 -56.34 -31.63 -38.77
N SER A 287 -55.20 -31.99 -39.41
CA SER A 287 -54.99 -32.47 -40.82
C SER A 287 -55.38 -31.58 -42.02
N PRO A 288 -54.97 -31.89 -43.28
CA PRO A 288 -53.99 -32.87 -43.81
C PRO A 288 -52.92 -32.27 -44.77
N ALA A 289 -51.93 -33.09 -45.13
CA ALA A 289 -50.90 -32.82 -46.14
C ALA A 289 -51.39 -33.06 -47.60
N PRO A 290 -50.66 -32.55 -48.61
CA PRO A 290 -50.52 -33.27 -49.88
C PRO A 290 -49.07 -33.45 -50.35
N GLN A 291 -48.88 -34.54 -51.10
CA GLN A 291 -47.63 -35.09 -51.66
C GLN A 291 -47.26 -34.57 -53.06
N SER A 292 -45.97 -34.78 -53.39
CA SER A 292 -45.38 -35.18 -54.68
C SER A 292 -45.38 -34.22 -55.89
N GLY A 293 -44.20 -34.08 -56.51
CA GLY A 293 -43.98 -33.37 -57.79
C GLY A 293 -42.57 -33.59 -58.32
N THR A 294 -42.49 -34.15 -59.52
CA THR A 294 -41.35 -34.79 -60.21
C THR A 294 -40.36 -33.87 -60.94
N ARG A 295 -39.10 -34.33 -61.04
CA ARG A 295 -38.09 -34.26 -62.14
C ARG A 295 -38.06 -33.04 -63.10
N ARG A 296 -36.86 -32.48 -63.31
CA ARG A 296 -36.25 -32.32 -64.66
C ARG A 296 -34.74 -31.96 -64.62
N TRP A 297 -34.03 -32.53 -65.59
CA TRP A 297 -32.59 -32.48 -65.84
C TRP A 297 -32.17 -31.26 -66.66
N ALA A 298 -30.94 -30.76 -66.48
CA ALA A 298 -30.16 -30.13 -67.56
C ALA A 298 -28.65 -30.20 -67.27
N ARG A 299 -27.93 -30.84 -68.18
CA ARG A 299 -26.47 -31.00 -68.27
C ARG A 299 -25.95 -29.88 -69.18
N LYS A 300 -24.89 -29.16 -68.80
CA LYS A 300 -24.14 -28.25 -69.71
C LYS A 300 -22.72 -28.77 -69.86
N ILE A 301 -22.35 -29.05 -71.10
CA ILE A 301 -20.98 -29.16 -71.61
C ILE A 301 -20.87 -28.00 -72.58
N ASP A 302 -19.89 -27.13 -72.34
CA ASP A 302 -19.01 -26.52 -73.34
C ASP A 302 -17.68 -26.27 -72.63
#